data_AF-A0AA41WBE6-F1
#
_entry.id   AF-A0AA41WBE6-F1
#
_cell.length_a   1.000
_cell.length_b   1.000
_cell.length_c   1.000
_cell.angle_alpha   90.00
_cell.angle_beta   90.00
_cell.angle_gamma   90.00
#
_symmetry.space_group_name_H-M   'P 1'
#
loop_
_entity.id
_entity.type
_entity.pdbx_description
1 polymer ?
#
loop_
_entity_poly.entity_id
_entity_poly.type
_entity_poly.pdbx_seq_one_letter_code
_entity_poly.pdbx_strand_id
1 'polypeptide(L)'
;MNDVMKEIILERTGRRPLTFRGREVWRWETSPDRAHPRYSGDPGRWTALVLYLVADLSQYVLYEQRLSNWTGERDHLEAHTFDTLPEIADWLEQHCPGAVSSFCDKFQFFEELSDRLPADVSVV
;
A
#
# COMPACT_ATOMS: atom_id res chain seq x y z
N MET A 1 1.83 -17.32 -1.60
CA MET A 1 3.07 -16.66 -2.07
C MET A 1 4.19 -17.09 -1.15
N ASN A 2 5.29 -17.62 -1.69
CA ASN A 2 6.50 -17.85 -0.91
C ASN A 2 7.07 -16.47 -0.56
N ASP A 3 6.91 -16.07 0.68
CA ASP A 3 7.35 -14.78 1.21
C ASP A 3 8.86 -14.79 1.42
N VAL A 4 9.61 -14.58 0.34
CA VAL A 4 11.07 -14.53 0.39
C VAL A 4 11.51 -13.10 0.60
N MET A 5 12.22 -12.86 1.71
CA MET A 5 12.92 -11.60 1.96
C MET A 5 13.90 -11.32 0.83
N LYS A 6 13.79 -10.14 0.21
CA LYS A 6 14.65 -9.73 -0.92
C LYS A 6 15.00 -8.26 -0.81
N GLU A 7 16.04 -7.87 -1.53
CA GLU A 7 16.30 -6.45 -1.80
C GLU A 7 15.19 -5.91 -2.73
N ILE A 8 14.61 -4.78 -2.34
CA ILE A 8 13.54 -4.09 -3.02
C ILE A 8 14.06 -2.71 -3.37
N ILE A 9 13.92 -2.34 -4.64
CA ILE A 9 14.29 -1.03 -5.17
C ILE A 9 13.01 -0.41 -5.73
N LEU A 10 12.58 0.71 -5.12
CA LEU A 10 11.41 1.46 -5.54
C LEU A 10 11.84 2.75 -6.21
N GLU A 11 11.47 2.93 -7.48
CA GLU A 11 11.63 4.18 -8.20
C GLU A 11 10.71 5.26 -7.63
N ARG A 12 11.14 6.53 -7.66
CA ARG A 12 10.33 7.64 -7.13
C ARG A 12 10.44 8.86 -8.05
N THR A 13 9.30 9.42 -8.43
CA THR A 13 9.28 10.54 -9.38
C THR A 13 10.01 11.75 -8.79
N GLY A 14 11.05 12.22 -9.49
CA GLY A 14 11.85 13.37 -9.07
C GLY A 14 12.70 13.15 -7.81
N ARG A 15 12.82 11.91 -7.32
CA ARG A 15 13.58 11.56 -6.10
C ARG A 15 14.50 10.37 -6.38
N ARG A 16 15.51 10.18 -5.51
CA ARG A 16 16.37 8.98 -5.59
C ARG A 16 15.55 7.71 -5.32
N PRO A 17 15.88 6.57 -5.95
CA PRO A 17 15.25 5.30 -5.62
C PRO A 17 15.36 4.99 -4.12
N LEU A 18 14.34 4.35 -3.55
CA LEU A 18 14.35 3.85 -2.18
C LEU A 18 14.74 2.37 -2.22
N THR A 19 15.83 2.01 -1.54
CA THR A 19 16.33 0.63 -1.47
C THR A 19 16.25 0.12 -0.05
N PHE A 20 15.66 -1.07 0.13
CA PHE A 20 15.56 -1.74 1.44
C PHE A 20 15.43 -3.25 1.26
N ARG A 21 15.63 -4.01 2.34
CA ARG A 21 15.31 -5.44 2.36
C ARG A 21 13.93 -5.63 2.97
N GLY A 22 13.11 -6.49 2.39
CA GLY A 22 11.76 -6.74 2.88
C GLY A 22 11.00 -7.77 2.05
N ARG A 23 9.70 -7.85 2.28
CA ARG A 23 8.78 -8.72 1.54
C ARG A 23 7.47 -8.01 1.22
N GLU A 24 6.88 -8.35 0.09
CA GLU A 24 5.55 -7.84 -0.31
C GLU A 24 4.48 -8.55 0.52
N VAL A 25 3.67 -7.78 1.25
CA VAL A 25 2.62 -8.33 2.13
C VAL A 25 1.22 -8.10 1.59
N TRP A 26 1.04 -7.10 0.72
CA TRP A 26 -0.23 -6.81 0.08
C TRP A 26 -0.04 -6.04 -1.22
N ARG A 27 -0.97 -6.22 -2.16
CA ARG A 27 -1.01 -5.54 -3.44
C ARG A 27 -2.45 -5.29 -3.85
N TRP A 28 -2.69 -4.14 -4.45
CA TRP A 28 -3.97 -3.76 -5.01
C TRP A 28 -3.76 -2.90 -6.25
N GLU A 29 -4.65 -2.99 -7.22
CA GLU A 29 -4.59 -2.15 -8.42
C GLU A 29 -5.97 -1.82 -8.94
N THR A 30 -6.13 -0.63 -9.52
CA THR A 30 -7.24 -0.36 -10.43
C THR A 30 -6.91 -0.90 -11.82
N SER A 31 -7.93 -1.36 -12.54
CA SER A 31 -7.74 -1.90 -13.88
C SER A 31 -7.73 -0.77 -14.92
N PRO A 32 -6.80 -0.79 -15.89
CA PRO A 32 -6.78 0.18 -17.00
C PRO A 32 -7.97 0.01 -17.96
N ASP A 33 -8.56 -1.20 -18.02
CA ASP A 33 -9.63 -1.57 -18.97
C ASP A 33 -11.05 -1.41 -18.41
N ARG A 34 -11.19 -1.16 -17.11
CA ARG A 34 -12.51 -1.01 -16.45
C ARG A 34 -12.89 0.43 -16.19
N ALA A 35 -12.39 1.38 -16.97
CA ALA A 35 -12.78 2.78 -16.86
C ALA A 35 -14.18 3.00 -17.45
N HIS A 36 -15.22 2.88 -16.62
CA HIS A 36 -16.57 3.27 -16.99
C HIS A 36 -16.70 4.77 -16.67
N PRO A 37 -17.09 5.63 -17.63
CA PRO A 37 -17.04 7.09 -17.50
C PRO A 37 -17.93 7.70 -16.40
N ARG A 38 -18.67 6.87 -15.66
CA ARG A 38 -19.51 7.27 -14.52
C ARG A 38 -18.96 6.85 -13.15
N TYR A 39 -18.00 5.93 -13.08
CA TYR A 39 -17.61 5.31 -11.80
C TYR A 39 -16.11 5.05 -11.63
N SER A 40 -15.30 5.04 -12.69
CA SER A 40 -13.88 4.67 -12.60
C SER A 40 -13.02 5.42 -13.61
N GLY A 41 -12.42 6.53 -13.18
CA GLY A 41 -11.24 7.13 -13.81
C GLY A 41 -11.34 7.53 -15.29
N ASP A 42 -10.26 8.17 -15.76
CA ASP A 42 -10.04 8.43 -17.17
C ASP A 42 -9.50 7.14 -17.83
N PRO A 43 -10.06 6.69 -18.98
CA PRO A 43 -9.54 5.55 -19.70
C PRO A 43 -8.04 5.68 -19.96
N GLY A 44 -7.26 4.70 -19.52
CA GLY A 44 -5.81 4.71 -19.70
C GLY A 44 -4.99 5.20 -18.51
N ARG A 45 -5.63 5.62 -17.41
CA ARG A 45 -4.96 5.89 -16.13
C ARG A 45 -5.38 4.87 -15.08
N TRP A 46 -4.43 4.39 -14.29
CA TRP A 46 -4.71 3.46 -13.19
C TRP A 46 -3.73 3.64 -12.03
N THR A 47 -4.09 3.09 -10.87
CA THR A 47 -3.29 3.16 -9.65
C THR A 47 -2.95 1.75 -9.21
N ALA A 48 -1.67 1.48 -8.98
CA ALA A 48 -1.20 0.25 -8.34
C ALA A 48 -0.55 0.58 -7.00
N LEU A 49 -0.98 -0.13 -5.96
CA LEU A 49 -0.48 -0.03 -4.60
C LEU A 49 0.21 -1.36 -4.24
N VAL A 50 1.42 -1.27 -3.69
CA VAL A 50 2.15 -2.44 -3.17
C VAL A 50 2.67 -2.13 -1.78
N LEU A 51 2.30 -2.94 -0.81
CA LEU A 51 2.76 -2.82 0.57
C LEU A 51 3.87 -3.81 0.85
N TYR A 52 4.96 -3.31 1.41
CA TYR A 52 6.09 -4.10 1.86
C TYR A 52 6.25 -4.02 3.37
N LEU A 53 6.59 -5.14 3.99
CA LEU A 53 7.13 -5.17 5.35
C LEU A 53 8.65 -5.13 5.25
N VAL A 54 9.25 -4.13 5.90
CA VAL A 54 10.72 -3.96 5.94
C VAL A 54 11.33 -5.05 6.83
N ALA A 55 12.49 -5.56 6.44
CA ALA A 55 13.24 -6.50 7.26
C ALA A 55 13.78 -5.79 8.51
N ASP A 56 13.75 -6.47 9.66
CA ASP A 56 14.37 -6.05 10.92
C ASP A 56 13.80 -4.77 11.57
N LEU A 57 12.93 -4.06 10.88
CA LEU A 57 12.18 -2.90 11.34
C LEU A 57 10.71 -3.24 11.19
N SER A 58 9.92 -3.16 12.26
CA SER A 58 8.46 -3.36 12.23
C SER A 58 7.75 -2.21 11.51
N GLN A 59 8.28 -1.80 10.36
CA GLN A 59 7.84 -0.68 9.54
C GLN A 59 7.35 -1.18 8.20
N TYR A 60 6.42 -0.42 7.65
CA TYR A 60 5.77 -0.71 6.39
C TYR A 60 6.12 0.35 5.35
N VAL A 61 6.30 -0.07 4.11
CA VAL A 61 6.49 0.82 2.96
C VAL A 61 5.35 0.59 1.98
N LEU A 62 4.48 1.57 1.81
CA LEU A 62 3.46 1.59 0.78
C LEU A 62 4.02 2.27 -0.47
N TYR A 63 4.08 1.52 -1.56
CA TYR A 63 4.49 2.01 -2.86
C TYR A 63 3.27 2.32 -3.72
N GLU A 64 3.07 3.59 -4.04
CA GLU A 64 2.00 4.10 -4.88
C GLU A 64 2.51 4.38 -6.29
N GLN A 65 1.84 3.79 -7.27
CA GLN A 65 2.13 3.97 -8.69
C GLN A 65 0.87 4.48 -9.39
N ARG A 66 0.87 5.74 -9.79
CA ARG A 66 -0.16 6.29 -10.69
C ARG A 66 0.38 6.23 -12.10
N LEU A 67 -0.22 5.35 -12.89
CA LEU A 67 0.27 4.93 -14.20
C LEU A 67 -0.64 5.49 -15.29
N SER A 68 -0.05 5.82 -16.44
CA SER A 68 -0.78 6.31 -17.61
C SER A 68 -0.29 5.64 -18.90
N ASN A 69 -1.20 5.22 -19.77
CA ASN A 69 -0.88 4.72 -21.10
C ASN A 69 -0.95 5.83 -22.18
N TRP A 70 -1.24 7.08 -21.78
CA TRP A 70 -1.32 8.20 -22.72
C TRP A 70 0.08 8.67 -23.13
N THR A 71 0.23 8.91 -24.43
CA THR A 71 1.50 9.40 -24.97
C THR A 71 1.81 10.79 -24.43
N GLY A 72 2.98 10.95 -23.80
CA GLY A 72 3.44 12.22 -23.24
C GLY A 72 3.09 12.44 -21.76
N GLU A 73 2.23 11.59 -21.18
CA GLU A 73 2.06 11.55 -19.73
C GLU A 73 3.19 10.73 -19.08
N ARG A 74 3.54 11.11 -17.85
CA ARG A 74 4.56 10.41 -17.07
C ARG A 74 3.89 9.76 -15.87
N ASP A 75 4.35 8.56 -15.56
CA ASP A 75 3.98 7.87 -14.34
C ASP A 75 4.44 8.66 -13.10
N HIS A 76 3.62 8.57 -12.06
CA HIS A 76 3.91 9.17 -10.77
C HIS A 76 4.11 8.07 -9.74
N LEU A 77 5.34 7.98 -9.22
CA LEU A 77 5.80 6.92 -8.34
C LEU A 77 6.18 7.52 -7.00
N GLU A 78 5.51 7.08 -5.92
CA GLU A 78 5.76 7.54 -4.57
C GLU A 78 5.88 6.36 -3.59
N ALA A 79 6.66 6.57 -2.53
CA ALA A 79 6.78 5.62 -1.44
C ALA A 79 6.50 6.34 -0.12
N HIS A 80 5.58 5.78 0.66
CA HIS A 80 5.13 6.26 1.96
C HIS A 80 5.52 5.24 3.03
N THR A 81 6.00 5.71 4.18
CA THR A 81 6.43 4.86 5.30
C THR A 81 5.45 4.99 6.44
N PHE A 82 5.10 3.87 7.06
CA PHE A 82 4.18 3.80 8.18
C PHE A 82 4.73 2.87 9.26
N ASP A 83 4.40 3.16 10.52
CA ASP A 83 4.83 2.32 11.64
C ASP A 83 3.74 1.27 11.97
N THR A 84 2.48 1.54 11.61
CA THR A 84 1.36 0.65 11.96
C THR A 84 0.39 0.42 10.79
N LEU A 85 -0.32 -0.71 10.83
CA LEU A 85 -1.35 -1.02 9.83
C LEU A 85 -2.61 -0.11 9.94
N PRO A 86 -3.04 0.35 11.13
CA PRO A 86 -4.08 1.38 11.25
C PRO A 86 -3.73 2.69 10.53
N GLU A 87 -2.50 3.20 10.64
CA GLU A 87 -2.07 4.41 9.92
C GLU A 87 -2.19 4.24 8.39
N ILE A 88 -1.92 3.03 7.90
CA ILE A 88 -2.07 2.70 6.48
C ILE A 88 -3.55 2.71 6.08
N ALA A 89 -4.43 2.15 6.91
CA ALA A 89 -5.88 2.18 6.66
C ALA A 89 -6.39 3.62 6.58
N ASP A 90 -6.04 4.47 7.55
CA ASP A 90 -6.41 5.89 7.58
C ASP A 90 -5.92 6.62 6.33
N TRP A 91 -4.69 6.33 5.88
CA TRP A 91 -4.15 6.91 4.66
C TRP A 91 -4.93 6.45 3.42
N LEU A 92 -5.25 5.15 3.33
CA LEU A 92 -6.00 4.57 2.22
C LEU A 92 -7.41 5.14 2.14
N GLU A 93 -8.10 5.36 3.25
CA GLU A 93 -9.42 5.99 3.26
C GLU A 93 -9.42 7.39 2.63
N GLN A 94 -8.36 8.16 2.88
CA GLN A 94 -8.22 9.54 2.38
C GLN A 94 -7.77 9.60 0.91
N HIS A 95 -6.90 8.69 0.48
CA HIS A 95 -6.22 8.79 -0.82
C HIS A 95 -6.66 7.75 -1.85
N CYS A 96 -7.10 6.58 -1.40
CA CYS A 96 -7.48 5.46 -2.27
C CYS A 96 -8.60 4.59 -1.65
N PRO A 97 -9.82 5.14 -1.47
CA PRO A 97 -10.88 4.46 -0.72
C PRO A 97 -11.28 3.11 -1.33
N GLY A 98 -11.11 2.93 -2.64
CA GLY A 98 -11.38 1.66 -3.32
C GLY A 98 -10.45 0.50 -2.90
N ALA A 99 -9.32 0.80 -2.26
CA ALA A 99 -8.36 -0.19 -1.79
C ALA A 99 -8.63 -0.67 -0.36
N VAL A 100 -9.41 0.08 0.42
CA VAL A 100 -9.62 -0.14 1.87
C VAL A 100 -10.22 -1.52 2.14
N SER A 101 -11.29 -1.92 1.44
CA SER A 101 -11.91 -3.24 1.65
C SER A 101 -10.91 -4.37 1.43
N SER A 102 -10.13 -4.33 0.34
CA SER A 102 -9.14 -5.37 0.04
C SER A 102 -8.00 -5.39 1.06
N PHE A 103 -7.60 -4.22 1.56
CA PHE A 103 -6.61 -4.09 2.61
C PHE A 103 -7.14 -4.70 3.92
N CYS A 104 -8.32 -4.27 4.38
CA CYS A 104 -8.96 -4.79 5.59
C CYS A 104 -9.21 -6.30 5.49
N ASP A 105 -9.65 -6.82 4.35
CA ASP A 105 -9.84 -8.26 4.14
C ASP A 105 -8.53 -9.05 4.25
N LYS A 106 -7.42 -8.48 3.77
CA LYS A 106 -6.10 -9.11 3.89
C LYS A 106 -5.60 -9.13 5.33
N PHE A 107 -5.87 -8.06 6.06
CA PHE A 107 -5.38 -7.82 7.42
C PHE A 107 -6.51 -7.91 8.46
N GLN A 108 -7.54 -8.73 8.19
CA GLN A 108 -8.84 -8.90 8.88
C GLN A 108 -8.77 -9.26 10.40
N PHE A 109 -7.59 -9.13 11.01
CA PHE A 109 -7.22 -9.63 12.33
C PHE A 109 -6.82 -8.54 13.34
N PHE A 110 -7.10 -7.26 13.09
CA PHE A 110 -6.77 -6.21 14.08
C PHE A 110 -7.76 -6.12 15.25
N GLU A 111 -9.01 -6.58 15.11
CA GLU A 111 -9.94 -6.63 16.25
C GLU A 111 -9.75 -7.89 17.13
N GLU A 112 -9.45 -9.07 16.58
CA GLU A 112 -9.27 -10.30 17.39
C GLU A 112 -7.98 -10.34 18.23
N LEU A 113 -7.00 -9.46 17.98
CA LEU A 113 -5.77 -9.36 18.78
C LEU A 113 -5.84 -8.31 19.89
N SER A 114 -6.73 -7.32 19.79
CA SER A 114 -6.96 -6.38 20.89
C SER A 114 -7.70 -7.05 22.05
N ASP A 115 -8.60 -8.00 21.76
CA ASP A 115 -9.35 -8.79 22.75
C ASP A 115 -8.51 -9.90 23.45
N ARG A 116 -7.26 -10.09 23.03
CA ARG A 116 -6.31 -11.06 23.62
C ARG A 116 -5.18 -10.42 24.42
N LEU A 117 -5.17 -9.09 24.56
CA LEU A 117 -4.31 -8.44 25.55
C LEU A 117 -5.02 -8.48 26.91
N PRO A 118 -4.40 -9.06 27.97
CA PRO A 118 -4.98 -8.99 29.30
C PRO A 118 -5.18 -7.52 29.70
N ALA A 119 -6.30 -7.23 30.36
CA ALA A 119 -6.75 -5.90 30.76
C ALA A 119 -5.80 -5.11 31.70
N ASP A 120 -4.58 -5.60 31.92
CA ASP A 120 -3.63 -5.10 32.91
C ASP A 120 -2.43 -4.33 32.34
N VAL A 121 -2.40 -4.02 31.03
CA VAL A 121 -1.42 -3.05 30.52
C VAL A 121 -1.97 -1.64 30.73
N SER A 122 -1.94 -1.19 31.98
CA SER A 122 -2.07 0.23 32.33
C SER A 122 -0.79 0.94 31.92
N VAL A 123 -0.85 1.80 30.90
CA VAL A 123 0.22 2.74 30.61
C VAL A 123 0.15 3.85 31.68
N VAL A 124 1.22 3.94 32.47
CA VAL A 124 1.48 5.03 33.43
C VAL A 124 1.81 6.31 32.67
#